data_AF-A0A7X7IZU7-F1
#
_entry.id   AF-A0A7X7IZU7-F1
#
_cell.length_a   1.000
_cell.length_b   1.000
_cell.length_c   1.000
_cell.angle_alpha   90.00
_cell.angle_beta   90.00
_cell.angle_gamma   90.00
#
_symmetry.space_group_name_H-M   'P 1'
#
loop_
_entity.id
_entity.type
_entity.pdbx_description
1 polymer ?
#
loop_
_entity_poly.entity_id
_entity_poly.type
_entity_poly.pdbx_seq_one_letter_code
_entity_poly.pdbx_strand_id
1 'polypeptide(L)'
;MCRAQRLSVRQSAVVLICLSAVGCGVGRDRAIAIQNDHVRLAVGINGRWQHFVDRATGIDYCPQDPAPVVGRVRIGAREHDAVSATAAGDGIRLGFADTEVQATLKIIRHPRYFVVEVVSVEGTGAEVFTFLDLPLTLKGSPGEPFAACALALNLKTNIAEIPRPVGRLVAMCHRRFGFEGAQAAIVACPPDK
;
A
#
# COMPACT_ATOMS: atom_id res chain seq x y z
N MET A 1 -20.21 -31.93 -66.24
CA MET A 1 -20.53 -31.25 -64.97
C MET A 1 -21.08 -32.29 -63.98
N CYS A 2 -20.92 -32.06 -62.68
CA CYS A 2 -21.35 -32.88 -61.52
C CYS A 2 -20.39 -33.95 -60.95
N ARG A 3 -19.47 -33.43 -60.11
CA ARG A 3 -19.16 -33.83 -58.71
C ARG A 3 -19.51 -35.26 -58.27
N ALA A 4 -18.47 -36.05 -57.98
CA ALA A 4 -18.53 -37.21 -57.09
C ALA A 4 -18.11 -36.80 -55.66
N GLN A 5 -19.00 -36.96 -54.69
CA GLN A 5 -18.70 -36.88 -53.26
C GLN A 5 -18.18 -38.25 -52.78
N ARG A 6 -17.04 -38.28 -52.09
CA ARG A 6 -16.56 -39.47 -51.37
C ARG A 6 -16.75 -39.27 -49.86
N LEU A 7 -17.21 -40.35 -49.25
CA LEU A 7 -17.52 -40.52 -47.84
C LEU A 7 -16.27 -40.57 -46.95
N SER A 8 -16.43 -39.97 -45.77
CA SER A 8 -16.08 -40.43 -44.42
C SER A 8 -14.94 -41.45 -44.25
N VAL A 9 -13.88 -41.03 -43.55
CA VAL A 9 -13.10 -41.89 -42.64
C VAL A 9 -12.88 -41.13 -41.33
N ARG A 10 -13.32 -41.74 -40.23
CA ARG A 10 -13.12 -41.27 -38.84
C ARG A 10 -11.67 -41.52 -38.43
N GLN A 11 -10.98 -40.53 -37.88
CA GLN A 11 -9.71 -40.72 -37.18
C GLN A 11 -9.79 -40.20 -35.74
N SER A 12 -9.42 -41.09 -34.82
CA SER A 12 -9.39 -40.91 -33.38
C SER A 12 -8.34 -39.89 -32.95
N ALA A 13 -8.74 -38.90 -32.15
CA ALA A 13 -7.81 -37.99 -31.48
C ALA A 13 -7.48 -38.53 -30.09
N VAL A 14 -6.22 -38.88 -29.87
CA VAL A 14 -5.62 -39.18 -28.56
C VAL A 14 -5.40 -37.85 -27.84
N VAL A 15 -6.07 -37.65 -26.70
CA VAL A 15 -5.90 -36.45 -25.87
C VAL A 15 -4.73 -36.68 -24.92
N LEU A 16 -3.63 -35.96 -25.17
CA LEU A 16 -2.46 -35.91 -24.30
C LEU A 16 -2.73 -34.89 -23.18
N ILE A 17 -3.00 -35.37 -21.96
CA ILE A 17 -3.17 -34.51 -20.78
C ILE A 17 -1.77 -34.15 -20.24
N CYS A 18 -1.34 -32.92 -20.50
CA CYS A 18 -0.16 -32.33 -19.87
C CYS A 18 -0.52 -31.93 -18.43
N LEU A 19 -0.10 -32.74 -17.45
CA LEU A 19 -0.17 -32.40 -16.04
C LEU A 19 0.96 -31.42 -15.70
N SER A 20 0.70 -30.11 -15.75
CA SER A 20 1.64 -29.12 -15.25
C SER A 20 1.51 -28.99 -13.73
N ALA A 21 2.54 -29.45 -13.01
CA ALA A 21 2.69 -29.21 -11.59
C ALA A 21 2.89 -27.71 -11.34
N VAL A 22 1.89 -27.07 -10.73
CA VAL A 22 1.99 -25.70 -10.24
C VAL A 22 2.81 -25.73 -8.95
N GLY A 23 3.97 -25.09 -8.97
CA GLY A 23 4.83 -24.92 -7.81
C GLY A 23 4.19 -24.04 -6.74
N CYS A 24 4.39 -24.41 -5.46
CA CYS A 24 3.98 -23.62 -4.31
C CYS A 24 4.75 -22.30 -4.24
N GLY A 25 4.14 -21.21 -4.71
CA GLY A 25 4.54 -19.86 -4.36
C GLY A 25 4.03 -19.51 -2.97
N VAL A 26 4.93 -19.32 -2.01
CA VAL A 26 4.61 -18.69 -0.72
C VAL A 26 4.04 -17.29 -1.00
N GLY A 27 2.83 -17.04 -0.51
CA GLY A 27 1.93 -15.99 -0.98
C GLY A 27 2.51 -14.57 -0.93
N ARG A 28 2.88 -14.06 -2.12
CA ARG A 28 3.06 -12.64 -2.42
C ARG A 28 1.86 -12.02 -3.15
N ASP A 29 0.81 -12.80 -3.45
CA ASP A 29 -0.18 -12.45 -4.48
C ASP A 29 -1.43 -11.68 -4.03
N ARG A 30 -1.52 -11.24 -2.75
CA ARG A 30 -2.66 -10.42 -2.31
C ARG A 30 -2.19 -9.10 -1.71
N ALA A 31 -2.30 -8.06 -2.53
CA ALA A 31 -1.97 -6.70 -2.19
C ALA A 31 -3.06 -5.74 -2.67
N ILE A 32 -3.26 -4.67 -1.91
CA ILE A 32 -4.08 -3.52 -2.30
C ILE A 32 -3.13 -2.54 -2.97
N ALA A 33 -3.21 -2.41 -4.29
CA ALA A 33 -2.33 -1.55 -5.07
C ALA A 33 -3.04 -0.24 -5.48
N ILE A 34 -2.33 0.88 -5.34
CA ILE A 34 -2.83 2.22 -5.65
C ILE A 34 -1.74 2.97 -6.40
N GLN A 35 -2.09 3.71 -7.45
CA GLN A 35 -1.10 4.41 -8.26
C GLN A 35 -1.63 5.76 -8.76
N ASN A 36 -0.70 6.70 -8.98
CA ASN A 36 -0.91 7.96 -9.69
C ASN A 36 0.10 8.04 -10.85
N ASP A 37 0.35 9.21 -11.44
CA ASP A 37 1.22 9.33 -12.62
C ASP A 37 2.69 8.98 -12.34
N HIS A 38 3.15 9.12 -11.10
CA HIS A 38 4.57 9.00 -10.74
C HIS A 38 4.90 7.80 -9.84
N VAL A 39 3.98 7.37 -8.99
CA VAL A 39 4.26 6.34 -7.98
C VAL A 39 3.15 5.30 -7.90
N ARG A 40 3.54 4.05 -7.64
CA ARG A 40 2.65 2.95 -7.28
C ARG A 40 2.98 2.47 -5.87
N LEU A 41 1.97 2.46 -5.01
CA LEU A 41 1.99 1.93 -3.65
C LEU A 41 1.31 0.56 -3.63
N ALA A 42 1.78 -0.34 -2.76
CA ALA A 42 1.05 -1.57 -2.46
C ALA A 42 1.13 -1.93 -0.98
N VAL A 43 -0.02 -2.31 -0.43
CA VAL A 43 -0.16 -2.83 0.94
C VAL A 43 -0.53 -4.29 0.87
N GLY A 44 0.28 -5.17 1.47
CA GLY A 44 -0.04 -6.57 1.62
C GLY A 44 -1.16 -6.78 2.64
N ILE A 45 -1.95 -7.84 2.47
CA ILE A 45 -3.04 -8.18 3.41
C ILE A 45 -2.56 -8.45 4.85
N ASN A 46 -1.25 -8.59 5.05
CA ASN A 46 -0.57 -8.74 6.34
C ASN A 46 -0.29 -7.40 7.04
N GLY A 47 -0.85 -6.28 6.59
CA GLY A 47 -0.65 -4.97 7.21
C GLY A 47 0.72 -4.35 6.96
N ARG A 48 1.46 -4.84 5.96
CA ARG A 48 2.81 -4.35 5.62
C ARG A 48 2.84 -3.73 4.23
N TRP A 49 3.70 -2.73 4.04
CA TRP A 49 4.02 -2.24 2.71
C TRP A 49 4.74 -3.32 1.91
N GLN A 50 4.38 -3.42 0.64
CA GLN A 50 5.07 -4.29 -0.31
C GLN A 50 5.83 -3.48 -1.35
N HIS A 51 5.27 -2.35 -1.79
CA HIS A 51 5.83 -1.58 -2.91
C HIS A 51 5.68 -0.08 -2.70
N PHE A 52 6.73 0.65 -3.11
CA PHE A 52 6.76 2.09 -3.33
C PHE A 52 7.58 2.33 -4.61
N VAL A 53 6.93 2.17 -5.74
CA VAL A 53 7.60 2.04 -7.04
C VAL A 53 7.50 3.35 -7.81
N ASP A 54 8.65 3.90 -8.19
CA ASP A 54 8.72 4.92 -9.22
C ASP A 54 8.25 4.32 -10.54
N ARG A 55 7.17 4.88 -11.11
CA ARG A 55 6.56 4.35 -12.33
C ARG A 55 7.37 4.64 -13.59
N ALA A 56 8.25 5.64 -13.55
CA ALA A 56 9.07 5.99 -14.71
C ALA A 56 10.21 4.97 -14.90
N THR A 57 10.88 4.58 -13.81
CA THR A 57 12.04 3.67 -13.85
C THR A 57 11.72 2.23 -13.47
N GLY A 58 10.62 2.00 -12.74
CA GLY A 58 10.27 0.70 -12.17
C GLY A 58 11.05 0.38 -10.89
N ILE A 59 11.90 1.28 -10.39
CA ILE A 59 12.65 1.07 -9.14
C ILE A 59 11.68 1.10 -7.96
N ASP A 60 11.77 0.08 -7.11
CA ASP A 60 11.03 0.01 -5.85
C ASP A 60 11.88 0.56 -4.71
N TYR A 61 11.37 1.60 -4.05
CA TYR A 61 12.02 2.21 -2.90
C TYR A 61 11.45 1.70 -1.56
N CYS A 62 10.55 0.72 -1.57
CA CYS A 62 10.10 0.05 -0.34
C CYS A 62 11.12 -1.02 0.11
N PRO A 63 11.63 -0.95 1.34
CA PRO A 63 12.44 -2.02 1.93
C PRO A 63 11.66 -3.33 1.98
N GLN A 64 12.35 -4.45 1.71
CA GLN A 64 11.73 -5.79 1.63
C GLN A 64 12.08 -6.69 2.82
N ASP A 65 13.15 -6.40 3.55
CA ASP A 65 13.65 -7.24 4.65
C ASP A 65 14.13 -6.38 5.85
N PRO A 66 13.31 -6.22 6.90
CA PRO A 66 11.89 -6.59 6.94
C PRO A 66 11.02 -5.62 6.14
N ALA A 67 9.93 -6.12 5.56
CA ALA A 67 8.88 -5.28 4.98
C ALA A 67 8.24 -4.40 6.09
N PRO A 68 8.15 -3.07 5.92
CA PRO A 68 7.68 -2.18 6.97
C PRO A 68 6.17 -2.32 7.20
N VAL A 69 5.73 -2.11 8.44
CA VAL A 69 4.29 -2.08 8.79
C VAL A 69 3.65 -0.79 8.29
N VAL A 70 2.38 -0.87 7.86
CA VAL A 70 1.67 0.30 7.31
C VAL A 70 1.42 1.37 8.36
N GLY A 71 1.11 0.93 9.57
CA GLY A 71 0.79 1.80 10.69
C GLY A 71 0.87 1.09 12.02
N ARG A 72 0.75 1.88 13.09
CA ARG A 72 0.76 1.44 14.48
C ARG A 72 -0.22 2.23 15.32
N VAL A 73 -0.78 1.59 16.33
CA VAL A 73 -1.53 2.29 17.40
C VAL A 73 -0.79 2.18 18.72
N ARG A 74 -0.77 3.27 19.49
CA ARG A 74 -0.21 3.28 20.84
C ARG A 74 -1.33 3.19 21.87
N ILE A 75 -1.22 2.24 22.79
CA ILE A 75 -2.15 2.03 23.90
C ILE A 75 -1.33 2.00 25.19
N GLY A 76 -1.46 3.02 26.03
CA GLY A 76 -0.56 3.23 27.17
C GLY A 76 0.91 3.28 26.71
N ALA A 77 1.72 2.38 27.28
CA ALA A 77 3.15 2.28 27.00
C ALA A 77 3.52 1.34 25.83
N ARG A 78 2.53 0.71 25.16
CA ARG A 78 2.78 -0.27 24.11
C ARG A 78 2.36 0.24 22.74
N GLU A 79 3.17 -0.10 21.73
CA GLU A 79 2.84 0.05 20.31
C GLU A 79 2.32 -1.29 19.79
N HIS A 80 1.28 -1.22 18.96
CA HIS A 80 0.64 -2.37 18.34
C HIS A 80 0.72 -2.21 16.82
N ASP A 81 1.44 -3.12 16.16
CA ASP A 81 1.66 -3.10 14.72
C ASP A 81 0.41 -3.49 13.94
N ALA A 82 0.22 -2.87 12.77
CA ALA A 82 -0.73 -3.38 11.79
C ALA A 82 -0.32 -4.79 11.36
N VAL A 83 -1.24 -5.74 11.49
CA VAL A 83 -1.07 -7.15 11.13
C VAL A 83 -2.04 -7.63 10.06
N SER A 84 -3.00 -6.77 9.70
CA SER A 84 -3.93 -7.03 8.62
C SER A 84 -4.27 -5.76 7.86
N ALA A 85 -4.53 -5.93 6.57
CA ALA A 85 -5.10 -4.91 5.70
C ALA A 85 -6.15 -5.54 4.78
N THR A 86 -7.30 -4.91 4.68
CA THR A 86 -8.38 -5.34 3.79
C THR A 86 -8.92 -4.15 3.01
N ALA A 87 -9.35 -4.39 1.77
CA ALA A 87 -9.98 -3.34 0.98
C ALA A 87 -11.32 -2.95 1.62
N ALA A 88 -11.59 -1.66 1.75
CA ALA A 88 -12.80 -1.13 2.35
C ALA A 88 -13.31 0.05 1.51
N GLY A 89 -14.15 -0.23 0.50
CA GLY A 89 -14.64 0.79 -0.42
C GLY A 89 -13.49 1.45 -1.20
N ASP A 90 -13.30 2.76 -0.99
CA ASP A 90 -12.22 3.59 -1.55
C ASP A 90 -10.97 3.66 -0.65
N GLY A 91 -10.86 2.71 0.27
CA GLY A 91 -9.89 2.74 1.35
C GLY A 91 -9.34 1.38 1.76
N ILE A 92 -8.65 1.38 2.90
CA ILE A 92 -8.01 0.23 3.52
C ILE A 92 -8.44 0.19 4.99
N ARG A 93 -8.96 -0.95 5.43
CA ARG A 93 -9.20 -1.23 6.85
C ARG A 93 -8.03 -2.02 7.41
N LEU A 94 -7.42 -1.49 8.47
CA LEU A 94 -6.30 -2.06 9.20
C LEU A 94 -6.75 -2.66 10.51
N GLY A 95 -6.16 -3.79 10.88
CA GLY A 95 -6.25 -4.39 12.21
C GLY A 95 -4.87 -4.50 12.85
N PHE A 96 -4.81 -4.33 14.17
CA PHE A 96 -3.55 -4.22 14.93
C PHE A 96 -3.34 -5.41 15.87
N ALA A 97 -2.09 -5.79 16.10
CA ALA A 97 -1.72 -6.92 16.95
C ALA A 97 -2.19 -6.72 18.40
N ASP A 98 -2.65 -7.79 19.05
CA ASP A 98 -2.94 -7.82 20.49
C ASP A 98 -3.91 -6.73 20.97
N THR A 99 -4.84 -6.30 20.10
CA THR A 99 -5.88 -5.32 20.42
C THR A 99 -7.11 -5.52 19.54
N GLU A 100 -8.25 -4.99 20.00
CA GLU A 100 -9.50 -4.92 19.25
C GLU A 100 -9.57 -3.71 18.30
N VAL A 101 -8.58 -2.81 18.36
CA VAL A 101 -8.56 -1.58 17.58
C VAL A 101 -8.52 -1.88 16.09
N GLN A 102 -9.33 -1.16 15.32
CA GLN A 102 -9.34 -1.19 13.86
C GLN A 102 -9.40 0.23 13.33
N ALA A 103 -8.75 0.49 12.20
CA ALA A 103 -8.76 1.81 11.59
C ALA A 103 -9.12 1.71 10.11
N THR A 104 -9.96 2.62 9.63
CA THR A 104 -10.28 2.73 8.20
C THR A 104 -9.62 3.97 7.63
N LEU A 105 -8.81 3.78 6.60
CA LEU A 105 -8.17 4.85 5.85
C LEU A 105 -8.81 4.99 4.48
N LYS A 106 -9.16 6.20 4.07
CA LYS A 106 -9.55 6.50 2.69
C LYS A 106 -8.33 7.02 1.92
N ILE A 107 -8.17 6.58 0.67
CA ILE A 107 -7.05 7.01 -0.17
C ILE A 107 -7.59 7.70 -1.42
N ILE A 108 -7.46 9.02 -1.44
CA ILE A 108 -7.89 9.86 -2.55
C ILE A 108 -6.72 10.05 -3.51
N ARG A 109 -6.90 9.64 -4.75
CA ARG A 109 -5.90 9.77 -5.81
C ARG A 109 -6.03 11.11 -6.52
N HIS A 110 -4.94 11.86 -6.55
CA HIS A 110 -4.71 12.94 -7.50
C HIS A 110 -3.64 12.51 -8.52
N PRO A 111 -3.50 13.20 -9.67
CA PRO A 111 -2.48 12.85 -10.67
C PRO A 111 -1.06 12.80 -10.11
N ARG A 112 -0.73 13.68 -9.16
CA ARG A 112 0.65 13.88 -8.66
C ARG A 112 0.87 13.56 -7.18
N TYR A 113 -0.18 13.27 -6.43
CA TYR A 113 -0.09 12.91 -5.01
C TYR A 113 -1.29 12.07 -4.58
N PHE A 114 -1.22 11.47 -3.40
CA PHE A 114 -2.37 10.88 -2.73
C PHE A 114 -2.73 11.69 -1.49
N VAL A 115 -4.00 11.70 -1.11
CA VAL A 115 -4.42 12.08 0.25
C VAL A 115 -4.82 10.81 0.98
N VAL A 116 -4.24 10.58 2.15
CA VAL A 116 -4.65 9.54 3.08
C VAL A 116 -5.44 10.21 4.20
N GLU A 117 -6.69 9.80 4.37
CA GLU A 117 -7.59 10.30 5.40
C GLU A 117 -7.94 9.19 6.39
N VAL A 118 -7.87 9.49 7.68
CA VAL A 118 -8.41 8.61 8.74
C VAL A 118 -9.92 8.79 8.79
N VAL A 119 -10.66 7.78 8.33
CA VAL A 119 -12.13 7.79 8.31
C VAL A 119 -12.71 7.38 9.65
N SER A 120 -12.18 6.29 10.24
CA SER A 120 -12.61 5.80 11.55
C SER A 120 -11.45 5.15 12.29
N VAL A 121 -11.51 5.22 13.62
CA VAL A 121 -10.71 4.38 14.53
C VAL A 121 -11.68 3.78 15.54
N GLU A 122 -11.94 2.49 15.40
CA GLU A 122 -12.86 1.71 16.22
C GLU A 122 -12.08 0.95 17.31
N GLY A 123 -12.77 0.56 18.39
CA GLY A 123 -12.16 -0.07 19.56
C GLY A 123 -11.76 0.93 20.64
N THR A 124 -11.16 0.44 21.72
CA THR A 124 -10.82 1.25 22.89
C THR A 124 -9.31 1.36 23.11
N GLY A 125 -8.86 2.37 23.87
CA GLY A 125 -7.47 2.43 24.34
C GLY A 125 -6.43 3.05 23.39
N ALA A 126 -6.70 3.24 22.08
CA ALA A 126 -5.78 3.92 21.15
C ALA A 126 -5.58 5.42 21.47
N GLU A 127 -4.37 5.83 21.84
CA GLU A 127 -3.98 7.21 22.17
C GLU A 127 -3.33 7.95 20.99
N VAL A 128 -2.57 7.21 20.20
CA VAL A 128 -1.89 7.68 18.99
C VAL A 128 -2.12 6.67 17.90
N PHE A 129 -2.41 7.15 16.70
CA PHE A 129 -2.45 6.33 15.50
C PHE A 129 -1.44 6.89 14.49
N THR A 130 -0.38 6.13 14.25
CA THR A 130 0.53 6.34 13.12
C THR A 130 -0.08 5.67 11.91
N PHE A 131 -0.75 6.45 11.07
CA PHE A 131 -1.55 5.94 9.94
C PHE A 131 -0.77 5.87 8.62
N LEU A 132 0.42 6.44 8.61
CA LEU A 132 1.41 6.29 7.56
C LEU A 132 2.76 6.11 8.24
N ASP A 133 3.40 4.96 8.02
CA ASP A 133 4.80 4.75 8.34
C ASP A 133 5.48 3.95 7.23
N LEU A 134 6.26 4.62 6.40
CA LEU A 134 6.97 3.99 5.30
C LEU A 134 8.42 4.48 5.25
N PRO A 135 9.39 3.73 5.81
CA PRO A 135 10.79 3.94 5.47
C PRO A 135 11.01 3.62 3.99
N LEU A 136 11.90 4.37 3.36
CA LEU A 136 12.29 4.24 1.97
C LEU A 136 13.78 3.89 1.88
N THR A 137 14.19 3.30 0.77
CA THR A 137 15.62 3.11 0.48
C THR A 137 16.31 4.42 0.08
N LEU A 138 15.53 5.46 -0.26
CA LEU A 138 15.96 6.85 -0.44
C LEU A 138 16.52 7.44 0.86
N LYS A 139 17.41 8.43 0.72
CA LYS A 139 18.00 9.18 1.85
C LYS A 139 17.30 10.51 2.12
N GLY A 140 16.54 11.04 1.16
CA GLY A 140 15.98 12.38 1.22
C GLY A 140 17.04 13.47 0.98
N SER A 141 18.03 13.17 0.15
CA SER A 141 19.15 14.06 -0.17
C SER A 141 19.02 14.63 -1.58
N PRO A 142 19.50 15.86 -1.84
CA PRO A 142 19.59 16.38 -3.21
C PRO A 142 20.39 15.45 -4.12
N GLY A 143 19.97 15.33 -5.37
CA GLY A 143 20.64 14.50 -6.39
C GLY A 143 20.15 13.05 -6.47
N GLU A 144 19.26 12.61 -5.57
CA GLU A 144 18.58 11.33 -5.76
C GLU A 144 17.61 11.39 -6.96
N PRO A 145 17.45 10.28 -7.72
CA PRO A 145 16.64 10.26 -8.95
C PRO A 145 15.13 10.33 -8.69
N PHE A 146 14.72 10.19 -7.43
CA PHE A 146 13.33 10.20 -6.99
C PHE A 146 13.26 10.86 -5.61
N ALA A 147 12.19 11.60 -5.36
CA ALA A 147 11.95 12.24 -4.08
C ALA A 147 10.57 11.87 -3.57
N ALA A 148 10.44 11.79 -2.25
CA ALA A 148 9.16 11.57 -1.57
C ALA A 148 9.03 12.53 -0.39
N CYS A 149 7.81 12.96 -0.09
CA CYS A 149 7.46 13.82 1.03
C CYS A 149 6.08 13.45 1.56
N ALA A 150 5.92 13.52 2.88
CA ALA A 150 4.61 13.51 3.53
C ALA A 150 4.29 14.94 4.00
N LEU A 151 3.04 15.38 3.82
CA LEU A 151 2.59 16.71 4.23
C LEU A 151 1.31 16.62 5.05
N ALA A 152 1.29 17.24 6.24
CA ALA A 152 0.08 17.34 7.03
C ALA A 152 -0.90 18.30 6.35
N LEU A 153 -2.15 17.87 6.15
CA LEU A 153 -3.17 18.70 5.48
C LEU A 153 -4.14 19.38 6.45
N ASN A 154 -4.05 19.06 7.74
CA ASN A 154 -4.83 19.72 8.78
C ASN A 154 -4.17 19.59 10.17
N LEU A 155 -4.73 20.28 11.15
CA LEU A 155 -4.22 20.34 12.53
C LEU A 155 -4.39 19.04 13.33
N LYS A 156 -5.17 18.07 12.83
CA LYS A 156 -5.29 16.75 13.47
C LYS A 156 -4.11 15.84 13.14
N THR A 157 -3.40 16.15 12.06
CA THR A 157 -2.25 15.38 11.59
C THR A 157 -0.95 15.99 12.08
N ASN A 158 -0.14 15.14 12.71
CA ASN A 158 1.20 15.44 13.14
C ASN A 158 2.20 14.76 12.20
N ILE A 159 3.03 15.57 11.54
CA ILE A 159 4.22 15.15 10.82
C ILE A 159 5.37 15.94 11.42
N ALA A 160 6.29 15.26 12.08
CA ALA A 160 7.38 15.91 12.79
C ALA A 160 8.41 16.56 11.85
N GLU A 161 8.55 16.02 10.64
CA GLU A 161 9.48 16.52 9.63
C GLU A 161 8.87 17.70 8.86
N ILE A 162 9.69 18.73 8.61
CA ILE A 162 9.34 19.84 7.72
C ILE A 162 9.22 19.29 6.29
N PRO A 163 8.29 19.78 5.45
CA PRO A 163 8.16 19.35 4.06
C PRO A 163 9.45 19.49 3.28
N ARG A 164 10.01 18.35 2.87
CA ARG A 164 11.23 18.20 2.07
C ARG A 164 11.31 16.75 1.53
N PRO A 165 12.25 16.44 0.62
CA PRO A 165 12.59 15.05 0.33
C PRO A 165 13.04 14.30 1.60
N VAL A 166 12.42 13.15 1.89
CA VAL A 166 12.67 12.35 3.08
C VAL A 166 12.92 10.88 2.74
N GLY A 167 13.70 10.20 3.60
CA GLY A 167 13.88 8.75 3.56
C GLY A 167 12.81 7.98 4.34
N ARG A 168 11.84 8.67 4.96
CA ARG A 168 10.74 8.05 5.70
C ARG A 168 9.50 8.92 5.65
N LEU A 169 8.38 8.36 5.22
CA LEU A 169 7.08 9.01 5.26
C LEU A 169 6.39 8.63 6.56
N VAL A 170 6.10 9.60 7.42
CA VAL A 170 5.41 9.36 8.69
C VAL A 170 4.30 10.37 8.90
N ALA A 171 3.11 9.89 9.23
CA ALA A 171 2.01 10.74 9.68
C ALA A 171 1.26 10.09 10.85
N MET A 172 0.96 10.92 11.86
CA MET A 172 0.33 10.51 13.10
C MET A 172 -0.90 11.37 13.40
N CYS A 173 -1.81 10.85 14.20
CA CYS A 173 -2.87 11.63 14.83
C CYS A 173 -3.03 11.19 16.29
N HIS A 174 -3.57 12.07 17.12
CA HIS A 174 -3.64 11.88 18.57
C HIS A 174 -5.09 11.96 19.05
N ARG A 175 -5.47 11.10 20.02
CA ARG A 175 -6.83 11.05 20.57
C ARG A 175 -7.33 12.43 21.03
N ARG A 176 -6.45 13.23 21.65
CA ARG A 176 -6.79 14.57 22.17
C ARG A 176 -7.27 15.56 21.09
N PHE A 177 -6.96 15.33 19.82
CA PHE A 177 -7.41 16.14 18.68
C PHE A 177 -8.48 15.45 17.83
N GLY A 178 -8.88 14.22 18.21
CA GLY A 178 -9.67 13.33 17.39
C GLY A 178 -8.85 12.66 16.29
N PHE A 179 -9.13 11.39 16.01
CA PHE A 179 -8.49 10.66 14.92
C PHE A 179 -9.16 10.92 13.58
N GLU A 180 -10.50 10.89 13.56
CA GLU A 180 -11.29 11.03 12.35
C GLU A 180 -11.07 12.37 11.66
N GLY A 181 -10.90 12.33 10.34
CA GLY A 181 -10.59 13.47 9.51
C GLY A 181 -9.12 13.91 9.55
N ALA A 182 -8.22 13.21 10.25
CA ALA A 182 -6.77 13.45 10.08
C ALA A 182 -6.36 13.14 8.63
N GLN A 183 -5.60 14.02 7.99
CA GLN A 183 -5.23 13.92 6.58
C GLN A 183 -3.75 14.21 6.33
N ALA A 184 -3.10 13.36 5.54
CA ALA A 184 -1.75 13.58 5.04
C ALA A 184 -1.70 13.40 3.52
N ALA A 185 -0.93 14.24 2.82
CA ALA A 185 -0.56 14.01 1.44
C ALA A 185 0.70 13.13 1.37
N ILE A 186 0.72 12.21 0.42
CA ILE A 186 1.92 11.49 -0.03
C ILE A 186 2.28 12.04 -1.41
N VAL A 187 3.40 12.74 -1.50
CA VAL A 187 3.96 13.27 -2.74
C VAL A 187 5.19 12.47 -3.09
N ALA A 188 5.28 11.96 -4.31
CA ALA A 188 6.46 11.26 -4.78
C ALA A 188 6.61 11.40 -6.29
N CYS A 189 7.76 11.90 -6.74
CA CYS A 189 8.04 12.12 -8.15
C CYS A 189 9.55 12.25 -8.43
N PRO A 190 9.97 12.17 -9.71
CA PRO A 190 11.30 12.61 -10.11
C PRO A 190 11.52 14.09 -9.76
N PRO A 191 12.77 14.53 -9.49
CA PRO A 191 13.07 15.90 -9.06
C PRO A 191 12.69 17.01 -10.04
N ASP A 192 12.53 16.71 -11.33
CA ASP A 192 12.26 17.66 -12.41
C ASP A 192 10.76 17.86 -12.70
N LYS A 193 9.86 17.26 -11.91
CA LYS A 193 8.42 17.30 -12.14
C LYS A 193 7.68 18.28 -11.27
#